data_AF-A0A2V5MCI2-F1
#
_entry.id   AF-A0A2V5MCI2-F1
#
_cell.length_a   1.000
_cell.length_b   1.000
_cell.length_c   1.000
_cell.angle_alpha   90.00
_cell.angle_beta   90.00
_cell.angle_gamma   90.00
#
_symmetry.space_group_name_H-M   'P 1'
#
loop_
_entity.id
_entity.type
_entity.pdbx_description
1 polymer ?
#
loop_
_entity_poly.entity_id
_entity_poly.type
_entity_poly.pdbx_seq_one_letter_code
_entity_poly.pdbx_strand_id
1 'polypeptide(L)' 'MALGMGQERKINIIAFGAHPDDCDGRAAGVGAKWAAMGHRVRFVAVTNGDAGHQSQGGGALAQRRRAE' A
#
# COMPACT_ATOMS: atom_id res chain seq x y z
N MET A 1 20.49 28.37 18.81
CA MET A 1 20.47 26.93 18.45
C MET A 1 19.22 26.67 17.62
N ALA A 2 19.36 26.47 16.32
CA ALA A 2 18.27 25.92 15.52
C ALA A 2 18.36 24.39 15.66
N LEU A 3 17.39 23.79 16.34
CA LEU A 3 17.16 22.35 16.28
C LEU A 3 16.79 22.03 14.83
N GLY A 4 17.69 21.34 14.11
CA GLY A 4 17.41 20.86 12.76
C GLY A 4 16.22 19.91 12.79
N MET A 5 15.06 20.39 12.37
CA MET A 5 13.83 19.61 12.26
C MET A 5 13.95 18.68 11.05
N GLY A 6 13.49 17.44 11.21
CA GLY A 6 13.86 16.28 10.39
C GLY A 6 13.58 16.34 8.88
N GLN A 7 14.44 15.61 8.14
CA GLN A 7 14.36 15.16 6.75
C GLN A 7 13.80 16.15 5.71
N GLU A 8 14.63 17.11 5.27
CA GLU A 8 14.34 17.96 4.09
C GLU A 8 14.22 17.18 2.76
N ARG A 9 14.68 15.92 2.71
CA ARG A 9 14.72 15.14 1.47
C ARG A 9 13.49 14.23 1.34
N LYS A 10 12.79 14.37 0.21
CA LYS A 10 11.74 13.43 -0.20
C LYS A 10 12.34 12.03 -0.38
N ILE A 11 11.80 11.04 0.33
CA ILE A 11 12.17 9.63 0.19
C ILE A 11 11.10 8.84 -0.56
N ASN A 12 11.49 7.67 -1.07
CA ASN A 12 10.59 6.72 -1.70
C ASN A 12 10.34 5.57 -0.72
N ILE A 13 9.08 5.27 -0.47
CA ILE A 13 8.63 4.21 0.44
C ILE A 13 7.82 3.20 -0.36
N ILE A 14 8.13 1.92 -0.17
CA ILE A 14 7.41 0.81 -0.79
C ILE A 14 6.94 -0.13 0.32
N ALA A 15 5.64 -0.39 0.39
CA ALA A 15 5.08 -1.42 1.26
C ALA A 15 4.66 -2.63 0.43
N PHE A 16 5.11 -3.81 0.84
CA PHE A 16 4.76 -5.08 0.21
C PHE A 16 3.71 -5.79 1.06
N GLY A 17 2.60 -6.15 0.41
CA GLY A 17 1.56 -7.03 0.93
C GLY A 17 1.50 -8.31 0.10
N ALA A 18 1.03 -9.41 0.68
CA ALA A 18 0.85 -10.64 -0.08
C ALA A 18 -0.35 -10.52 -1.04
N HIS A 19 -1.44 -9.93 -0.58
CA HIS A 19 -2.70 -9.80 -1.31
C HIS A 19 -3.14 -8.34 -1.50
N PRO A 20 -4.07 -8.06 -2.43
CA PRO A 20 -4.68 -6.74 -2.62
C PRO A 20 -5.57 -6.32 -1.43
N ASP A 21 -5.00 -5.76 -0.37
CA ASP A 21 -5.70 -5.25 0.84
C ASP A 21 -4.75 -5.22 2.04
N ASP A 22 -3.72 -6.08 2.03
CA ASP A 22 -2.76 -6.20 3.13
C ASP A 22 -2.12 -4.86 3.52
N CYS A 23 -1.87 -3.99 2.53
CA CYS A 23 -1.32 -2.66 2.79
C CYS A 23 -2.34 -1.72 3.42
N ASP A 24 -3.64 -1.93 3.22
CA ASP A 24 -4.69 -1.05 3.73
C ASP A 24 -4.76 -1.14 5.26
N GLY A 25 -4.80 -2.37 5.78
CA GLY A 25 -4.85 -2.60 7.22
C GLY A 25 -3.52 -2.36 7.94
N ARG A 26 -2.39 -2.59 7.26
CA ARG A 26 -1.07 -2.61 7.91
C ARG A 26 -0.25 -1.33 7.71
N ALA A 27 -0.42 -0.66 6.56
CA ALA A 27 0.47 0.42 6.13
C ALA A 27 -0.25 1.69 5.66
N ALA A 28 -1.55 1.68 5.34
CA ALA A 28 -2.21 2.85 4.76
C ALA A 28 -2.20 4.07 5.68
N GLY A 29 -2.39 3.87 6.99
CA GLY A 29 -2.37 4.98 7.95
C GLY A 29 -1.01 5.72 8.00
N VAL A 30 0.10 4.98 7.97
CA VAL A 30 1.44 5.58 7.94
C VAL A 30 1.82 6.06 6.53
N GLY A 31 1.40 5.34 5.49
CA GLY A 31 1.53 5.72 4.10
C GLY A 31 0.88 7.07 3.79
N ALA A 32 -0.34 7.28 4.27
CA ALA A 32 -1.06 8.55 4.12
C ALA A 32 -0.30 9.70 4.81
N LYS A 33 0.25 9.48 6.00
CA LYS A 33 1.09 10.49 6.70
C LYS A 33 2.33 10.83 5.88
N TRP A 34 3.05 9.84 5.35
CA TRP A 34 4.22 10.08 4.50
C TRP A 34 3.87 10.80 3.20
N ALA A 35 2.76 10.44 2.57
CA ALA A 35 2.26 11.13 1.38
C ALA A 35 1.90 12.59 1.68
N ALA A 36 1.24 12.87 2.82
CA ALA A 36 0.92 14.22 3.27
C ALA A 36 2.18 15.07 3.55
N MET A 37 3.27 14.44 3.99
CA MET A 37 4.59 15.08 4.13
C MET A 37 5.35 15.23 2.81
N GLY A 38 4.76 14.84 1.67
CA GLY A 38 5.33 15.01 0.34
C GLY A 38 6.33 13.91 -0.07
N HIS A 39 6.39 12.80 0.65
CA HIS A 39 7.14 11.62 0.24
C HIS A 39 6.37 10.82 -0.83
N ARG A 40 7.08 9.93 -1.53
CA ARG A 40 6.47 9.02 -2.50
C ARG A 40 6.18 7.69 -1.83
N VAL A 41 4.94 7.23 -1.90
CA VAL A 41 4.51 5.96 -1.34
C VAL A 41 3.95 5.08 -2.45
N ARG A 42 4.38 3.82 -2.50
CA ARG A 42 3.82 2.80 -3.38
C ARG A 42 3.46 1.56 -2.57
N PHE A 43 2.24 1.07 -2.77
CA PHE A 43 1.83 -0.23 -2.27
C PHE A 43 1.96 -1.28 -3.37
N VAL A 44 2.44 -2.46 -3.01
CA VAL A 44 2.66 -3.57 -3.93
C VAL A 44 2.03 -4.82 -3.33
N ALA A 45 1.04 -5.39 -4.02
CA ALA A 45 0.57 -6.73 -3.75
C ALA A 45 1.40 -7.73 -4.57
N VAL A 46 1.94 -8.77 -3.93
CA VAL A 46 2.75 -9.80 -4.58
C VAL A 46 1.88 -10.80 -5.36
N THR A 47 0.63 -10.99 -4.93
CA THR A 47 -0.37 -11.82 -5.60
C THR A 47 -1.59 -10.99 -6.03
N ASN A 48 -2.43 -11.54 -6.89
CA ASN A 48 -3.68 -10.93 -7.34
C ASN A 48 -4.87 -11.23 -6.39
N GLY A 49 -4.67 -12.06 -5.37
CA GLY A 49 -5.70 -12.37 -4.37
C GLY A 49 -6.89 -13.18 -4.87
N ASP A 50 -6.72 -13.97 -5.94
CA ASP A 50 -7.78 -14.67 -6.66
C ASP A 50 -8.48 -15.83 -5.92
N ALA A 51 -7.97 -16.23 -4.75
CA ALA A 51 -8.59 -17.24 -3.89
C ALA A 51 -9.27 -16.65 -2.62
N GLY A 52 -9.31 -15.32 -2.48
CA GLY A 52 -9.68 -14.65 -1.23
C GLY A 52 -11.18 -14.54 -0.91
N HIS A 53 -12.08 -15.14 -1.70
CA HIS A 53 -13.52 -14.98 -1.52
C HIS A 53 -14.28 -16.31 -1.59
N GLN A 54 -15.28 -16.48 -0.72
CA GLN A 54 -15.98 -17.76 -0.54
C GLN A 54 -16.77 -18.25 -1.76
N SER A 55 -17.36 -17.33 -2.54
CA SER A 55 -18.23 -17.65 -3.69
C SER A 55 -17.65 -17.33 -5.06
N GLN A 56 -16.50 -16.65 -5.12
CA GLN A 56 -15.90 -16.20 -6.38
C GLN A 56 -14.40 -16.39 -6.30
N GLY A 57 -13.80 -17.04 -7.29
CA GLY A 57 -12.35 -17.28 -7.32
C GLY A 57 -11.75 -17.10 -8.71
N GLY A 58 -10.45 -17.32 -8.80
CA GLY A 58 -9.68 -17.26 -10.05
C GLY A 58 -9.73 -15.89 -10.72
N GLY A 59 -9.64 -15.89 -12.06
CA GLY A 59 -9.54 -14.66 -12.84
C GLY A 59 -10.67 -13.65 -12.58
N ALA A 60 -11.90 -14.11 -12.32
CA ALA A 60 -13.01 -13.21 -12.00
C ALA A 60 -12.76 -12.44 -10.69
N LEU A 61 -12.26 -13.11 -9.64
CA LEU A 61 -11.91 -12.42 -8.39
C LEU A 61 -10.70 -11.51 -8.57
N ALA A 62 -9.67 -11.98 -9.28
CA ALA A 62 -8.47 -11.18 -9.55
C ALA A 62 -8.80 -9.84 -10.23
N GLN A 63 -9.71 -9.86 -11.21
CA GLN A 63 -10.12 -8.65 -11.94
C GLN A 63 -10.92 -7.70 -11.07
N ARG A 64 -11.80 -8.23 -10.21
CA ARG A 64 -12.51 -7.43 -9.22
C ARG A 64 -11.52 -6.77 -8.24
N ARG A 65 -10.62 -7.55 -7.62
CA ARG A 65 -9.64 -7.04 -6.63
C ARG A 65 -8.66 -6.03 -7.22
N ARG A 66 -8.40 -6.06 -8.52
CA ARG A 66 -7.57 -5.05 -9.20
C ARG A 66 -8.30 -3.72 -9.39
N ALA A 67 -9.63 -3.73 -9.44
CA ALA A 67 -10.45 -2.54 -9.60
C ALA A 67 -10.86 -1.90 -8.27
N GLU A 68 -10.65 -2.60 -7.15
CA GLU A 68 -10.72 -2.07 -5.78
C GLU A 68 -9.59 -1.05 -5.54
#